data_AF-A0A3N5Z2P3-F1
#
_entry.id   AF-A0A3N5Z2P3-F1
#
_cell.length_a   1.000
_cell.length_b   1.000
_cell.length_c   1.000
_cell.angle_alpha   90.00
_cell.angle_beta   90.00
_cell.angle_gamma   90.00
#
_symmetry.space_group_name_H-M   'P 1'
#
loop_
_entity.id
_entity.type
_entity.pdbx_description
1 polymer ?
#
loop_
_entity_poly.entity_id
_entity_poly.type
_entity_poly.pdbx_seq_one_letter_code
_entity_poly.pdbx_strand_id
1 'polypeptide(L)' 'MVNDPIADLLTRVRNAAMAHHDSCLVPASKMKIA' A
#
# COMPACT_ATOMS: atom_id res chain seq x y z
N MET A 1 9.16 -0.30 14.25
CA MET A 1 8.57 -1.64 14.16
C MET A 1 7.41 -1.56 13.19
N VAL A 2 7.56 -2.09 11.97
CA VAL A 2 6.47 -2.06 10.97
C VAL A 2 5.50 -3.18 11.38
N ASN A 3 4.45 -2.81 12.13
CA ASN A 3 3.64 -3.78 12.86
C ASN A 3 2.64 -4.55 11.99
N ASP A 4 2.37 -4.10 10.76
CA ASP A 4 1.55 -4.86 9.83
C ASP A 4 1.82 -4.38 8.39
N PRO A 5 2.47 -5.19 7.53
CA PRO A 5 2.76 -4.82 6.16
C PRO A 5 1.50 -4.66 5.28
N ILE A 6 0.35 -5.24 5.67
CA ILE A 6 -0.93 -5.09 4.97
C ILE A 6 -1.59 -3.77 5.37
N ALA A 7 -1.54 -3.40 6.65
CA ALA A 7 -2.08 -2.11 7.11
C ALA A 7 -1.32 -0.90 6.53
N ASP A 8 0.01 -0.99 6.39
CA ASP A 8 0.82 0.04 5.71
C ASP A 8 0.39 0.20 4.24
N LEU A 9 0.10 -0.92 3.59
CA LEU A 9 -0.36 -1.02 2.22
C LEU A 9 -1.71 -0.29 2.01
N LEU A 10 -2.71 -0.62 2.83
CA LEU A 10 -4.03 0.00 2.78
C LEU A 10 -3.94 1.50 3.05
N THR A 11 -3.06 1.89 3.97
CA THR A 11 -2.79 3.30 4.28
C THR A 11 -2.22 4.05 3.08
N ARG A 12 -1.26 3.45 2.34
CA ARG A 12 -0.71 4.04 1.12
C ARG A 12 -1.75 4.17 0.00
N VAL A 13 -2.57 3.13 -0.21
CA VAL A 13 -3.65 3.15 -1.22
C VAL A 13 -4.69 4.21 -0.89
N ARG A 14 -5.13 4.30 0.37
CA ARG A 14 -6.05 5.35 0.83
C ARG A 14 -5.48 6.74 0.56
N ASN A 15 -4.21 6.97 0.89
CA ASN A 15 -3.58 8.27 0.68
C ASN A 15 -3.44 8.62 -0.81
N ALA A 16 -3.12 7.64 -1.66
CA ALA A 16 -3.08 7.84 -3.11
C ALA A 16 -4.47 8.17 -3.68
N ALA A 17 -5.52 7.47 -3.22
CA ALA A 17 -6.90 7.75 -3.63
C ALA A 17 -7.36 9.15 -3.18
N MET A 18 -7.01 9.57 -1.96
CA MET A 18 -7.31 10.92 -1.46
C MET A 18 -6.54 12.02 -2.22
N ALA A 19 -5.34 11.71 -2.71
CA ALA A 19 -4.55 12.61 -3.54
C ALA A 19 -4.95 12.57 -5.03
N HIS A 20 -6.00 11.82 -5.39
CA HIS A 20 -6.46 11.62 -6.76
C HIS A 20 -5.37 11.06 -7.71
N HIS A 21 -4.53 10.17 -7.20
CA HIS A 21 -3.55 9.47 -8.02
C HIS A 21 -4.16 8.19 -8.62
N ASP A 22 -4.08 8.05 -9.95
CA ASP A 22 -4.60 6.87 -10.68
C ASP A 22 -3.79 5.59 -10.41
N SER A 23 -2.55 5.71 -9.93
CA SER A 23 -1.71 4.57 -9.56
C SER A 23 -0.80 4.91 -8.37
N CYS A 24 -0.51 3.91 -7.55
CA CYS A 24 0.40 4.03 -6.42
C CYS A 24 1.45 2.92 -6.48
N LEU A 25 2.72 3.31 -6.56
CA LEU A 25 3.84 2.37 -6.49
C LEU A 25 3.97 1.88 -5.04
N VAL A 26 3.59 0.63 -4.82
CA VAL A 26 3.80 -0.05 -3.54
C VAL A 26 4.89 -1.12 -3.72
N PRO A 27 5.85 -1.27 -2.78
CA PRO A 27 6.92 -2.24 -2.93
C PRO A 27 6.35 -3.66 -2.99
N ALA A 28 6.72 -4.43 -4.02
CA ALA A 28 6.27 -5.81 -4.16
C ALA A 28 6.84 -6.67 -3.03
N SER A 29 5.97 -7.18 -2.14
CA SER A 29 6.34 -8.19 -1.14
C SER A 29 5.76 -9.53 -1.60
N LYS A 30 6.44 -10.64 -1.32
CA LYS A 30 5.96 -12.00 -1.68
C LYS A 30 4.58 -12.32 -1.08
N MET A 31 4.20 -11.64 0.00
CA MET A 31 2.86 -11.72 0.63
C MET A 31 1.74 -11.08 -0.21
N LYS A 32 2.06 -10.22 -1.19
CA LYS A 32 1.08 -9.54 -2.07
C LYS A 32 0.70 -10.33 -3.32
N ILE A 33 1.46 -11.38 -3.65
CA ILE A 33 1.29 -12.14 -4.90
C ILE A 33 0.57 -13.49 -4.65
N ALA A 34 0.46 -13.91 -3.38
CA ALA A 34 -0.24 -15.14 -2.99
C ALA A 34 -1.76 -14.92 -2.90
#